data_AF-A0A519HJ06-F1
#
_entry.id   AF-A0A519HJ06-F1
#
_cell.length_a   1.000
_cell.length_b   1.000
_cell.length_c   1.000
_cell.angle_alpha   90.00
_cell.angle_beta   90.00
_cell.angle_gamma   90.00
#
_symmetry.space_group_name_H-M   'P 1'
#
loop_
_entity.id
_entity.type
_entity.pdbx_description
1 polymer ?
#
loop_
_entity_poly.entity_id
_entity_poly.type
_entity_poly.pdbx_seq_one_letter_code
_entity_poly.pdbx_strand_id
1 'polypeptide(L)'
;MTCWLAIAVATPAHSALGGLLTYRSELPLAPGTLVRVPLGKRETLGVVWAAGTTMPAELEGIETRPIAGVLDGIAPLNDAWRALVQFSAQYYQRSIGEVALAALPPQLRALDAVQLARRMKRPAHATASGEALGQAPALTPGQAAVLARITAEPGPFLLFGVTGSGKTEVYLRALGLRQRVFGGAQVDLGLAAAGHA
;
A
#
# COMPACT_ATOMS: atom_id res chain seq x y z
N MET A 1 17.52 -20.43 8.48
CA MET A 1 16.37 -21.07 9.16
C MET A 1 15.27 -21.20 8.13
N THR A 2 14.57 -22.32 8.02
CA THR A 2 13.51 -22.46 7.01
C THR A 2 12.24 -21.79 7.49
N CYS A 3 11.70 -20.91 6.66
CA CYS A 3 10.41 -20.25 6.85
C CYS A 3 9.41 -20.74 5.79
N TRP A 4 8.16 -20.88 6.19
CA TRP A 4 7.04 -21.29 5.36
C TRP A 4 6.16 -20.10 5.10
N LEU A 5 5.87 -19.84 3.82
CA LEU A 5 5.19 -18.63 3.36
C LEU A 5 3.91 -19.04 2.64
N ALA A 6 2.78 -18.50 3.07
CA ALA A 6 1.54 -18.54 2.31
C ALA A 6 1.51 -17.32 1.38
N ILE A 7 1.57 -17.54 0.07
CA ILE A 7 1.78 -16.48 -0.92
C ILE A 7 0.57 -16.39 -1.86
N ALA A 8 0.04 -15.19 -2.01
CA ALA A 8 -0.98 -14.88 -3.01
C ALA A 8 -0.32 -14.71 -4.38
N VAL A 9 -0.75 -15.51 -5.37
CA VAL A 9 -0.28 -15.46 -6.76
C VAL A 9 -1.44 -15.48 -7.73
N ALA A 10 -1.35 -14.77 -8.86
CA ALA A 10 -2.36 -14.87 -9.90
C ALA A 10 -2.24 -16.21 -10.63
N THR A 11 -3.17 -17.11 -10.35
CA THR A 11 -3.31 -18.40 -11.01
C THR A 11 -4.17 -18.27 -12.27
N PRO A 12 -4.04 -19.19 -13.26
CA PRO A 12 -4.91 -19.20 -14.42
C PRO A 12 -6.39 -19.31 -14.04
N ALA A 13 -7.26 -18.67 -14.82
CA ALA A 13 -8.71 -18.83 -14.70
C ALA A 13 -9.08 -20.31 -14.84
N HIS A 14 -10.03 -20.78 -14.04
CA HIS A 14 -10.48 -22.18 -13.96
C HIS A 14 -9.43 -23.19 -13.46
N SER A 15 -8.28 -22.75 -12.96
CA SER A 15 -7.46 -23.62 -12.14
C SER A 15 -8.16 -23.89 -10.81
N ALA A 16 -8.06 -25.11 -10.27
CA ALA A 16 -8.54 -25.43 -8.92
C ALA A 16 -7.75 -24.68 -7.82
N LEU A 17 -6.74 -23.90 -8.19
CA LEU A 17 -5.84 -23.15 -7.32
C LEU A 17 -6.38 -21.72 -7.16
N GLY A 18 -7.37 -21.52 -6.28
CA GLY A 18 -7.93 -20.19 -5.99
C GLY A 18 -7.38 -19.52 -4.72
N GLY A 19 -6.65 -20.29 -3.89
CA GLY A 19 -6.16 -19.86 -2.58
C GLY A 19 -4.69 -19.43 -2.58
N LEU A 20 -4.15 -19.30 -1.37
CA LEU A 20 -2.72 -19.06 -1.15
C LEU A 20 -1.92 -20.32 -1.47
N LEU A 21 -0.74 -20.15 -2.06
CA LEU A 21 0.19 -21.26 -2.30
C LEU A 21 1.34 -21.21 -1.31
N THR A 22 1.78 -22.38 -0.85
CA THR A 22 2.86 -22.48 0.13
C THR A 22 4.23 -22.59 -0.55
N TYR A 23 5.17 -21.76 -0.10
CA TYR A 23 6.56 -21.77 -0.52
C TYR A 23 7.49 -21.76 0.68
N ARG A 24 8.75 -22.14 0.46
CA ARG A 24 9.81 -22.03 1.46
C ARG A 24 10.73 -20.84 1.21
N SER A 25 11.28 -20.27 2.28
CA SER A 25 12.29 -19.22 2.26
C SER A 25 13.35 -19.49 3.32
N GLU A 26 14.58 -19.06 3.07
CA GLU A 26 15.67 -19.13 4.07
C GLU A 26 15.69 -17.90 4.98
N LEU A 27 14.96 -16.85 4.59
CA LEU A 27 14.83 -15.60 5.31
C LEU A 27 13.40 -15.42 5.84
N PRO A 28 13.23 -14.89 7.07
CA PRO A 28 11.93 -14.50 7.55
C PRO A 28 11.42 -13.30 6.74
N LEU A 29 10.25 -13.45 6.12
CA LEU A 29 9.63 -12.38 5.35
C LEU A 29 8.36 -11.90 6.04
N ALA A 30 8.21 -10.58 6.15
CA ALA A 30 7.02 -9.97 6.70
C ALA A 30 5.82 -10.18 5.75
N PRO A 31 4.59 -10.36 6.27
CA PRO A 31 3.38 -10.24 5.46
C PRO A 31 3.35 -8.91 4.67
N GLY A 32 2.89 -8.97 3.44
CA GLY A 32 2.91 -7.88 2.47
C GLY A 32 4.17 -7.77 1.62
N THR A 33 5.21 -8.56 1.92
CA THR A 33 6.45 -8.56 1.13
C THR A 33 6.17 -9.06 -0.30
N LEU A 34 6.70 -8.34 -1.29
CA LEU A 34 6.64 -8.73 -2.69
C LEU A 34 7.77 -9.70 -3.03
N VAL A 35 7.44 -10.79 -3.69
CA VAL A 35 8.37 -11.88 -3.99
C VAL A 35 8.18 -12.42 -5.40
N ARG A 36 9.23 -13.00 -5.97
CA ARG A 36 9.16 -13.87 -7.14
C ARG A 36 9.04 -15.31 -6.71
N VAL A 37 8.11 -16.04 -7.30
CA VAL A 37 7.89 -17.45 -7.00
C VAL A 37 7.71 -18.27 -8.27
N PRO A 38 8.17 -19.53 -8.29
CA PRO A 38 7.91 -20.43 -9.40
C PRO A 38 6.44 -20.86 -9.42
N LEU A 39 5.80 -20.78 -10.58
CA LEU A 39 4.45 -21.29 -10.84
C LEU A 39 4.43 -22.05 -12.17
N GLY A 40 4.45 -23.39 -12.08
CA GLY A 40 4.60 -24.26 -13.25
C GLY A 40 5.99 -24.12 -13.87
N LYS A 41 6.04 -23.64 -15.12
CA LYS A 41 7.27 -23.40 -15.90
C LYS A 41 7.74 -21.94 -15.89
N ARG A 42 6.99 -21.02 -15.26
CA ARG A 42 7.29 -19.58 -15.24
C ARG A 42 7.51 -19.10 -13.82
N GLU A 43 8.19 -17.96 -13.68
CA GLU A 43 8.22 -17.20 -12.43
C GLU A 43 7.16 -16.11 -12.47
N THR A 44 6.49 -15.87 -11.34
CA THR A 44 5.46 -14.86 -11.21
C THR A 44 5.69 -14.00 -9.98
N LEU A 45 5.12 -12.79 -10.00
CA LEU A 45 5.00 -11.96 -8.81
C LEU A 45 4.04 -12.64 -7.83
N GLY A 46 4.38 -12.58 -6.54
CA GLY A 46 3.53 -12.99 -5.43
C GLY A 46 3.62 -12.00 -4.27
N VAL A 47 2.63 -12.07 -3.38
CA VAL A 47 2.58 -11.29 -2.15
C VAL A 47 2.55 -12.26 -0.97
N VAL A 48 3.49 -12.12 -0.03
CA VAL A 48 3.48 -12.90 1.20
C VAL A 48 2.24 -12.52 2.02
N TRP A 49 1.35 -13.47 2.29
CA TRP A 49 0.13 -13.25 3.06
C TRP A 49 0.32 -13.59 4.54
N ALA A 50 1.02 -14.69 4.80
CA ALA A 50 1.40 -15.15 6.12
C ALA A 50 2.75 -15.86 6.07
N ALA A 51 3.46 -15.88 7.19
CA ALA A 51 4.74 -16.55 7.35
C ALA A 51 4.76 -17.31 8.69
N GLY A 52 5.40 -18.47 8.70
CA GLY A 52 5.59 -19.30 9.89
C GLY A 52 6.92 -20.04 9.85
N THR A 53 7.34 -20.56 11.00
CA THR A 53 8.56 -21.37 11.14
C THR A 53 8.29 -22.87 11.14
N THR A 54 7.04 -23.26 11.42
CA THR A 54 6.59 -24.66 11.41
C THR A 54 6.11 -25.04 10.02
N MET A 55 6.48 -26.24 9.57
CA MET A 55 5.96 -26.80 8.32
C MET A 55 4.45 -27.06 8.49
N PRO A 56 3.61 -26.60 7.56
CA PRO A 56 2.20 -26.98 7.54
C PRO A 56 2.05 -28.49 7.41
N ALA A 57 1.19 -29.10 8.23
CA ALA A 57 1.01 -30.54 8.26
C ALA A 57 0.53 -31.11 6.92
N GLU A 58 -0.20 -30.32 6.13
CA GLU A 58 -0.69 -30.73 4.81
C GLU A 58 0.43 -30.91 3.77
N LEU A 59 1.66 -30.49 4.09
CA LEU A 59 2.82 -30.58 3.21
C LEU A 59 3.78 -31.72 3.58
N GLU A 60 3.47 -32.53 4.59
CA GLU A 60 4.28 -33.70 4.92
C GLU A 60 4.35 -34.67 3.72
N GLY A 61 5.58 -34.93 3.26
CA GLY A 61 5.83 -35.77 2.08
C GLY A 61 5.56 -35.10 0.73
N ILE A 62 5.18 -33.81 0.69
CA ILE A 62 4.98 -33.04 -0.54
C ILE A 62 6.26 -32.25 -0.85
N GLU A 63 6.73 -32.36 -2.10
CA GLU A 63 7.90 -31.59 -2.55
C GLU A 63 7.53 -30.10 -2.70
N THR A 64 8.25 -29.24 -1.96
CA THR A 64 7.99 -27.79 -1.95
C THR A 64 9.11 -27.00 -2.61
N ARG A 65 8.73 -25.96 -3.36
CA ARG A 65 9.68 -25.09 -4.06
C ARG A 65 10.02 -23.86 -3.22
N PRO A 66 11.28 -23.40 -3.24
CA PRO A 66 11.63 -22.13 -2.63
C PRO A 66 11.07 -20.95 -3.44
N ILE A 67 10.98 -19.79 -2.79
CA ILE A 67 10.81 -18.53 -3.51
C ILE A 67 12.02 -18.29 -4.43
N ALA A 68 11.80 -17.65 -5.57
CA ALA A 68 12.87 -17.31 -6.53
C ALA A 68 13.63 -16.03 -6.13
N GLY A 69 12.98 -15.12 -5.40
CA GLY A 69 13.64 -13.91 -4.89
C GLY A 69 12.68 -12.94 -4.21
N VAL A 70 13.23 -11.94 -3.54
CA VAL A 70 12.51 -10.83 -2.91
C VAL A 70 12.64 -9.58 -3.78
N LEU A 71 11.57 -8.78 -3.88
CA LEU A 71 11.63 -7.48 -4.55
C LEU A 71 12.11 -6.43 -3.53
N ASP A 72 13.42 -6.33 -3.37
CA ASP A 72 14.05 -5.41 -2.44
C ASP A 72 13.80 -3.92 -2.79
N GLY A 73 13.79 -3.07 -1.76
CA GLY A 73 13.57 -1.63 -1.89
C GLY A 73 12.10 -1.18 -1.88
N ILE A 74 11.15 -2.12 -1.88
CA ILE A 74 9.73 -1.85 -1.66
C ILE A 74 9.35 -2.28 -0.24
N ALA A 75 8.83 -1.34 0.56
CA ALA A 75 8.31 -1.65 1.87
C ALA A 75 7.15 -2.65 1.76
N PRO A 76 7.03 -3.63 2.68
CA PRO A 76 5.91 -4.57 2.69
C PRO A 76 4.55 -3.85 2.67
N LEU A 77 3.62 -4.40 1.90
CA LEU A 77 2.25 -3.90 1.83
C LEU A 77 1.58 -4.07 3.20
N ASN A 78 1.09 -2.97 3.76
CA ASN A 78 0.57 -2.94 5.12
C ASN A 78 -0.69 -3.80 5.30
N ASP A 79 -1.05 -4.01 6.56
CA ASP A 79 -2.17 -4.88 6.95
C ASP A 79 -3.51 -4.37 6.42
N ALA A 80 -3.70 -3.04 6.38
CA ALA A 80 -4.91 -2.42 5.84
C ALA A 80 -5.10 -2.71 4.35
N TRP A 81 -4.02 -2.69 3.56
CA TRP A 81 -4.05 -3.07 2.15
C TRP A 81 -4.39 -4.55 1.98
N ARG A 82 -3.76 -5.44 2.77
CA ARG A 82 -4.07 -6.89 2.71
C ARG A 82 -5.52 -7.16 3.13
N ALA A 83 -6.02 -6.48 4.15
CA ALA A 83 -7.41 -6.57 4.58
C ALA A 83 -8.39 -6.09 3.49
N LEU A 84 -8.08 -4.98 2.81
CA LEU A 84 -8.88 -4.50 1.68
C LEU A 84 -8.92 -5.54 0.55
N VAL A 85 -7.77 -6.09 0.16
CA VAL A 85 -7.69 -7.12 -0.88
C VAL A 85 -8.44 -8.39 -0.47
N GLN A 86 -8.30 -8.83 0.78
CA GLN A 86 -9.02 -9.98 1.33
C GLN A 86 -10.54 -9.75 1.24
N PHE A 87 -11.01 -8.59 1.69
CA PHE A 87 -12.41 -8.19 1.61
C PHE A 87 -12.89 -8.16 0.16
N SER A 88 -12.15 -7.51 -0.75
CA SER A 88 -12.53 -7.44 -2.16
C SER A 88 -12.57 -8.81 -2.84
N ALA A 89 -11.60 -9.68 -2.57
CA ALA A 89 -11.57 -11.04 -3.11
C ALA A 89 -12.78 -11.85 -2.65
N GLN A 90 -13.11 -11.79 -1.36
CA GLN A 90 -14.28 -12.48 -0.80
C GLN A 90 -15.59 -11.91 -1.34
N TYR A 91 -15.73 -10.57 -1.32
CA TYR A 91 -16.94 -9.88 -1.72
C TYR A 91 -17.28 -10.09 -3.20
N TYR A 92 -16.27 -9.98 -4.06
CA TYR A 92 -16.44 -10.17 -5.51
C TYR A 92 -16.23 -11.62 -5.98
N GLN A 93 -16.03 -12.55 -5.04
CA GLN A 93 -15.81 -13.98 -5.32
C GLN A 93 -14.70 -14.21 -6.35
N ARG A 94 -13.60 -13.45 -6.24
CA ARG A 94 -12.40 -13.57 -7.06
C ARG A 94 -11.27 -14.20 -6.25
N SER A 95 -10.30 -14.79 -6.94
CA SER A 95 -9.14 -15.36 -6.25
C SER A 95 -8.30 -14.25 -5.61
N ILE A 96 -7.71 -14.54 -4.46
CA ILE A 96 -6.97 -13.53 -3.69
C ILE A 96 -5.74 -13.01 -4.43
N GLY A 97 -5.05 -13.90 -5.17
CA GLY A 97 -3.90 -13.53 -5.97
C GLY A 97 -4.28 -12.67 -7.19
N GLU A 98 -5.42 -12.92 -7.82
CA GLU A 98 -5.91 -12.05 -8.90
C GLU A 98 -6.16 -10.63 -8.42
N VAL A 99 -6.89 -10.47 -7.30
CA VAL A 99 -7.19 -9.14 -6.74
C VAL A 99 -5.92 -8.45 -6.25
N ALA A 100 -5.05 -9.17 -5.54
CA ALA A 100 -3.78 -8.64 -5.05
C ALA A 100 -2.92 -8.09 -6.19
N LEU A 101 -2.74 -8.85 -7.28
CA LEU A 101 -1.88 -8.46 -8.39
C LEU A 101 -2.53 -7.39 -9.29
N ALA A 102 -3.86 -7.32 -9.35
CA ALA A 102 -4.57 -6.26 -10.05
C ALA A 102 -4.42 -4.89 -9.36
N ALA A 103 -4.30 -4.88 -8.04
CA ALA A 103 -4.07 -3.66 -7.25
C ALA A 103 -2.63 -3.14 -7.29
N LEU A 104 -1.71 -3.85 -7.95
CA LEU A 104 -0.29 -3.50 -8.05
C LEU A 104 0.07 -2.92 -9.43
N PRO A 105 1.02 -1.96 -9.49
CA PRO A 105 1.52 -1.42 -10.75
C PRO A 105 2.00 -2.54 -11.70
N PRO A 106 1.61 -2.52 -12.99
CA PRO A 106 1.97 -3.58 -13.94
C PRO A 106 3.49 -3.74 -14.12
N GLN A 107 4.27 -2.69 -13.88
CA GLN A 107 5.73 -2.73 -13.95
C GLN A 107 6.34 -3.68 -12.93
N LEU A 108 5.71 -3.87 -11.76
CA LEU A 108 6.17 -4.84 -10.76
C LEU A 108 6.01 -6.29 -11.24
N ARG A 109 5.09 -6.53 -12.18
CA ARG A 109 4.94 -7.85 -12.81
C ARG A 109 6.01 -8.10 -13.87
N ALA A 110 6.39 -7.07 -14.61
CA ALA A 110 7.28 -7.17 -15.76
C ALA A 110 8.79 -7.06 -15.44
N LEU A 111 9.17 -6.25 -14.45
CA LEU A 111 10.58 -5.99 -14.15
C LEU A 111 11.18 -7.06 -13.25
N ASP A 112 12.39 -7.52 -13.57
CA ASP A 112 13.17 -8.33 -12.62
C ASP A 112 13.63 -7.47 -11.42
N ALA A 113 14.10 -8.13 -10.35
CA ALA A 113 14.51 -7.46 -9.12
C ALA A 113 15.64 -6.44 -9.35
N VAL A 114 16.56 -6.71 -10.29
CA VAL A 114 17.70 -5.84 -10.60
C VAL A 114 17.24 -4.58 -11.33
N GLN A 115 16.36 -4.71 -12.32
CA GLN A 115 15.76 -3.61 -13.07
C GLN A 115 14.93 -2.70 -12.16
N LEU A 116 14.18 -3.29 -11.23
CA LEU A 116 13.42 -2.54 -10.23
C LEU A 116 14.35 -1.75 -9.30
N ALA A 117 15.38 -2.39 -8.74
CA ALA A 117 16.36 -1.74 -7.88
C ALA A 117 17.05 -0.56 -8.59
N ARG A 118 17.36 -0.69 -9.89
CA ARG A 118 17.91 0.42 -10.69
C ARG A 118 16.93 1.58 -10.85
N ARG A 119 15.63 1.31 -11.04
CA ARG A 119 14.60 2.37 -11.12
C ARG A 119 14.42 3.10 -9.80
N MET A 120 14.49 2.40 -8.67
CA MET A 120 14.32 3.03 -7.35
C MET A 120 15.52 3.90 -6.94
N LYS A 121 16.70 3.67 -7.53
CA LYS A 121 17.87 4.55 -7.37
C LYS A 121 17.78 5.85 -8.17
N ARG A 122 16.83 5.97 -9.12
CA ARG A 122 16.60 7.24 -9.81
C ARG A 122 16.06 8.22 -8.77
N PRO A 123 16.69 9.40 -8.58
CA PRO A 123 16.23 10.34 -7.59
C PRO A 123 14.76 10.65 -7.86
N ALA A 124 13.92 10.48 -6.83
CA ALA A 124 12.56 10.96 -6.86
C ALA A 124 12.62 12.41 -7.32
N HIS A 125 11.73 12.80 -8.23
CA HIS A 125 11.64 14.21 -8.61
C HIS A 125 11.47 14.95 -7.28
N ALA A 126 12.46 15.79 -6.94
CA ALA A 126 12.45 16.51 -5.68
C ALA A 126 11.08 17.17 -5.61
N THR A 127 10.25 16.74 -4.66
CA THR A 127 9.03 17.45 -4.30
C THR A 127 9.51 18.86 -4.05
N ALA A 128 9.23 19.76 -5.00
CA ALA A 128 9.65 21.14 -4.93
C ALA A 128 9.32 21.62 -3.51
N SER A 129 10.36 21.91 -2.76
CA SER A 129 10.29 22.33 -1.37
C SER A 129 9.49 23.61 -1.35
N GLY A 130 8.20 23.48 -1.02
CA GLY A 130 7.28 24.55 -0.62
C GLY A 130 7.59 25.94 -1.16
N GLU A 131 7.72 26.11 -2.48
CA GLU A 131 7.55 27.44 -3.05
C GLU A 131 6.13 27.86 -2.67
N ALA A 132 6.06 28.94 -1.90
CA ALA A 132 4.86 29.39 -1.22
C ALA A 132 3.69 29.40 -2.19
N LEU A 133 2.83 28.37 -2.09
CA LEU A 133 1.46 28.46 -2.56
C LEU A 133 0.94 29.76 -1.94
N GLY A 134 0.63 30.74 -2.79
CA GLY A 134 0.24 32.09 -2.34
C GLY A 134 -0.80 32.02 -1.23
N GLN A 135 -0.88 33.09 -0.41
CA GLN A 135 -1.73 33.14 0.78
C GLN A 135 -3.07 32.41 0.58
N ALA A 136 -3.23 31.30 1.30
CA ALA A 136 -4.40 30.47 1.15
C ALA A 136 -5.64 31.29 1.56
N PRO A 137 -6.73 31.28 0.75
CA PRO A 137 -7.91 32.09 1.01
C PRO A 137 -8.45 31.87 2.43
N ALA A 138 -9.02 32.92 3.02
CA ALA A 138 -9.69 32.79 4.32
C ALA A 138 -10.87 31.81 4.20
N LEU A 139 -10.96 30.89 5.16
CA LEU A 139 -12.05 29.91 5.20
C LEU A 139 -13.36 30.60 5.53
N THR A 140 -14.43 30.18 4.85
CA THR A 140 -15.78 30.56 5.26
C THR A 140 -16.16 29.85 6.56
N PRO A 141 -17.13 30.37 7.35
CA PRO A 141 -17.59 29.71 8.57
C PRO A 141 -18.05 28.26 8.33
N GLY A 142 -18.69 28.00 7.19
CA GLY A 142 -19.11 26.64 6.81
C GLY A 142 -17.94 25.70 6.55
N GLN A 143 -16.89 26.18 5.87
CA GLN A 143 -15.69 25.37 5.63
C GLN A 143 -14.94 25.08 6.93
N ALA A 144 -14.83 26.06 7.82
CA ALA A 144 -14.20 25.89 9.14
C ALA A 144 -14.96 24.86 9.98
N ALA A 145 -16.29 24.91 10.00
CA ALA A 145 -17.13 23.93 10.70
C ALA A 145 -16.96 22.51 10.14
N VAL A 146 -16.90 22.35 8.81
CA VAL A 146 -16.64 21.05 8.17
C VAL A 146 -15.27 20.49 8.58
N LEU A 147 -14.21 21.30 8.54
CA LEU A 147 -12.87 20.87 8.92
C LEU A 147 -12.78 20.50 10.40
N ALA A 148 -13.45 21.25 11.27
CA ALA A 148 -13.54 20.92 12.69
C ALA A 148 -14.17 19.53 12.91
N ARG A 149 -15.26 19.22 12.20
CA ARG A 149 -15.91 17.90 12.26
C ARG A 149 -15.04 16.77 11.73
N ILE A 150 -14.42 16.95 10.56
CA ILE A 150 -13.49 15.95 9.98
C ILE A 150 -12.31 15.65 10.91
N THR A 151 -11.88 16.65 11.70
CA THR A 151 -10.79 16.47 12.67
C THR A 151 -11.26 15.79 13.95
N ALA A 152 -12.49 16.07 14.40
CA ALA A 152 -13.02 15.57 15.67
C ALA A 152 -13.57 14.14 15.58
N GLU A 153 -14.13 13.75 14.44
CA GLU A 153 -14.84 12.48 14.26
C GLU A 153 -14.07 11.57 13.29
N PRO A 154 -13.87 10.28 13.61
CA PRO A 154 -13.38 9.30 12.64
C PRO A 154 -14.50 8.83 11.71
N GLY A 155 -14.14 8.44 10.49
CA GLY A 155 -15.05 7.74 9.56
C GLY A 155 -15.30 8.45 8.23
N PRO A 156 -16.25 7.94 7.44
CA PRO A 156 -16.61 8.53 6.15
C PRO A 156 -17.49 9.78 6.31
N PHE A 157 -17.21 10.80 5.51
CA PHE A 157 -17.99 12.05 5.48
C PHE A 157 -18.54 12.33 4.08
N LEU A 158 -19.78 12.81 4.01
CA LEU A 158 -20.35 13.39 2.80
C LEU A 158 -20.15 14.91 2.82
N LEU A 159 -19.31 15.43 1.93
CA LEU A 159 -19.17 16.87 1.70
C LEU A 159 -20.12 17.32 0.57
N PHE A 160 -21.29 17.81 0.96
CA PHE A 160 -22.33 18.25 0.01
C PHE A 160 -22.22 19.75 -0.33
N GLY A 161 -22.39 20.10 -1.61
CA GLY A 161 -22.45 21.48 -2.06
C GLY A 161 -22.34 21.63 -3.59
N VAL A 162 -22.83 22.74 -4.13
CA VAL A 162 -22.73 23.06 -5.57
C VAL A 162 -21.29 23.38 -5.99
N THR A 163 -21.01 23.41 -7.30
CA THR A 163 -19.75 23.95 -7.82
C THR A 163 -19.55 25.39 -7.35
N GLY A 164 -18.31 25.78 -7.03
CA GLY A 164 -18.01 27.10 -6.48
C GLY A 164 -18.24 27.26 -4.96
N SER A 165 -18.86 26.30 -4.27
CA SER A 165 -19.04 26.36 -2.80
C SER A 165 -17.75 26.18 -1.98
N GLY A 166 -16.61 25.98 -2.65
CA GLY A 166 -15.30 25.82 -2.02
C GLY A 166 -15.01 24.44 -1.42
N LYS A 167 -15.65 23.36 -1.91
CA LYS A 167 -15.32 21.97 -1.50
C LYS A 167 -13.84 21.61 -1.71
N THR A 168 -13.25 22.12 -2.80
CA THR A 168 -11.83 21.93 -3.10
C THR A 168 -10.92 22.47 -1.99
N GLU A 169 -11.25 23.64 -1.45
CA GLU A 169 -10.48 24.24 -0.35
C GLU A 169 -10.54 23.36 0.91
N VAL A 170 -11.72 22.80 1.21
CA VAL A 170 -11.87 21.84 2.31
C VAL A 170 -10.99 20.61 2.09
N TYR A 171 -10.93 20.04 0.88
CA TYR A 171 -10.05 18.90 0.60
C TYR A 171 -8.57 19.24 0.81
N LEU A 172 -8.11 20.38 0.30
CA LEU A 172 -6.71 20.81 0.43
C LEU A 172 -6.32 21.03 1.90
N ARG A 173 -7.19 21.69 2.68
CA ARG A 173 -6.96 21.90 4.12
C ARG A 173 -6.99 20.59 4.90
N ALA A 174 -7.92 19.68 4.61
CA ALA A 174 -8.00 18.38 5.26
C ALA A 174 -6.72 17.53 5.02
N LEU A 175 -6.16 17.59 3.80
CA LEU A 175 -4.88 16.93 3.49
C LEU A 175 -3.72 17.53 4.31
N GLY A 176 -3.64 18.86 4.39
CA GLY A 176 -2.63 19.55 5.20
C GLY A 176 -2.74 19.24 6.69
N LEU A 177 -3.95 19.12 7.23
CA LEU A 177 -4.18 18.68 8.62
C LEU A 177 -3.67 17.26 8.83
N ARG A 178 -3.94 16.34 7.91
CA ARG A 178 -3.57 14.92 8.03
C ARG A 178 -2.06 14.68 7.91
N GLN A 179 -1.34 15.47 7.10
CA GLN A 179 0.12 15.40 7.03
C GLN A 179 0.79 15.74 8.37
N ARG A 180 0.19 16.64 9.17
CA ARG A 180 0.70 16.98 10.52
C ARG A 180 0.47 15.87 11.54
N VAL A 181 -0.57 15.05 11.35
CA VAL A 181 -0.94 13.98 12.29
C VAL A 181 -0.19 12.66 12.01
N PHE A 182 0.19 12.39 10.76
CA PHE A 182 0.91 11.17 10.38
C PHE A 182 2.43 11.36 10.15
N GLY A 183 2.96 12.59 10.30
CA GLY A 183 4.34 12.91 9.99
C GLY A 183 5.27 12.96 11.21
N GLY A 184 5.99 11.88 11.47
CA GLY A 184 7.32 11.90 12.11
C GLY A 184 8.41 12.47 11.20
N ALA A 185 8.05 13.23 10.16
CA ALA A 185 8.95 13.98 9.31
C ALA A 185 8.49 15.44 9.33
N GLN A 186 9.19 16.22 10.14
CA GLN A 186 8.98 17.63 10.36
C GLN A 186 9.19 18.39 9.04
N VAL A 187 8.11 18.93 8.46
CA VAL A 187 8.22 20.11 7.60
C VAL A 187 7.82 21.28 8.48
N ASP A 188 8.83 21.90 9.06
CA ASP A 188 8.69 23.14 9.81
C ASP A 188 8.26 24.25 8.84
N LEU A 189 6.95 24.43 8.70
CA LEU A 189 6.41 25.64 8.11
C LEU A 189 6.36 26.67 9.23
N GLY A 190 7.48 27.36 9.41
CA GLY A 190 7.67 28.43 10.37
C GLY A 190 6.52 29.43 10.30
N LEU A 191 5.60 29.32 11.26
CA LEU A 191 4.63 30.36 11.55
C LEU A 191 5.32 31.30 12.53
N ALA A 192 6.10 32.25 12.01
CA ALA A 192 6.53 33.39 12.79
C ALA A 192 5.26 34.12 13.24
N ALA A 193 4.97 34.02 14.54
CA ALA A 193 3.93 34.78 15.19
C ALA A 193 4.18 36.27 14.92
N ALA A 194 3.17 36.94 14.36
CA ALA A 194 3.08 38.39 14.40
C ALA A 194 2.93 38.82 15.87
N GLY A 195 4.07 39.08 16.52
CA GLY A 195 4.16 39.71 17.83
C GLY A 195 4.11 41.22 17.66
N HIS A 196 3.09 41.83 18.25
CA HIS A 196 2.96 43.26 18.45
C HIS A 196 4.13 43.82 19.26
N ALA A 197 4.68 44.95 18.81
CA ALA A 197 5.00 46.12 19.63
C ALA A 197 5.17 47.33 18.71
#